data_AF-A0A8C5YDD1-F1
#
_entry.id   AF-A0A8C5YDD1-F1
#
_cell.length_a   1.000
_cell.length_b   1.000
_cell.length_c   1.000
_cell.angle_alpha   90.00
_cell.angle_beta   90.00
_cell.angle_gamma   90.00
#
_symmetry.space_group_name_H-M   'P 1'
#
loop_
_entity.id
_entity.type
_entity.pdbx_description
1 polymer ?
#
loop_
_entity_poly.entity_id
_entity_poly.type
_entity_poly.pdbx_seq_one_letter_code
_entity_poly.pdbx_strand_id
1 'polypeptide(L)'
;FEEKYIATPEDLDKLRNDGRLMFGQVPMVEIDGMELVQTRAILNYIASKHNLYGKDLKERALIDMYIEGMADLNEMIIIFPIHPPGEKEAKLALIKEKTTNRYFPAFEKVLKSHGQDYLVGNRLSRADIHLVELIYNLEEFDPSLTASFPLLKALKTRISNLPNVKKFLQPGSQRKPPMNPKSLEQAKKIFRLP
;
A
#
# COMPACT_ATOMS: atom_id res chain seq x y z
N PHE A 1 -7.14 -13.75 6.06
CA PHE A 1 -5.98 -14.20 6.84
C PHE A 1 -6.27 -13.94 8.30
N GLU A 2 -5.86 -14.83 9.19
CA GLU A 2 -5.75 -14.50 10.60
C GLU A 2 -4.51 -13.63 10.81
N GLU A 3 -4.50 -12.80 11.85
CA GLU A 3 -3.38 -11.89 12.15
C GLU A 3 -2.81 -12.22 13.53
N LYS A 4 -1.50 -12.46 13.58
CA LYS A 4 -0.75 -12.59 14.83
C LYS A 4 0.05 -11.32 15.07
N TYR A 5 -0.35 -10.52 16.05
CA TYR A 5 0.32 -9.27 16.38
C TYR A 5 1.62 -9.51 17.14
N ILE A 6 2.68 -8.79 16.75
CA ILE A 6 3.89 -8.63 17.53
C ILE A 6 3.63 -7.50 18.52
N ALA A 7 3.57 -7.80 19.80
CA ALA A 7 3.24 -6.82 20.84
C ALA A 7 4.49 -6.28 21.54
N THR A 8 5.55 -7.09 21.63
CA THR A 8 6.80 -6.74 22.33
C THR A 8 8.05 -7.05 21.48
N PRO A 9 9.24 -6.52 21.86
CA PRO A 9 10.50 -6.90 21.21
C PRO A 9 10.78 -8.41 21.30
N GLU A 10 10.38 -9.06 22.40
CA GLU A 10 10.59 -10.49 22.64
C GLU A 10 9.77 -11.34 21.67
N ASP A 11 8.57 -10.90 21.28
CA ASP A 11 7.77 -11.57 20.23
C ASP A 11 8.51 -11.59 18.89
N LEU A 12 9.14 -10.46 18.52
CA LEU A 12 9.92 -10.35 17.29
C LEU A 12 11.19 -11.20 17.38
N ASP A 13 11.88 -11.18 18.51
CA ASP A 13 13.08 -11.98 18.72
C ASP A 13 12.78 -13.47 18.71
N LYS A 14 11.62 -13.89 19.24
CA LYS A 14 11.15 -15.28 19.12
C LYS A 14 11.01 -15.70 17.66
N LEU A 15 10.36 -14.90 16.81
CA LEU A 15 10.23 -15.21 15.38
C LEU A 15 11.59 -15.32 14.67
N ARG A 16 12.58 -14.51 15.09
CA ARG A 16 13.96 -14.57 14.58
C ARG A 16 14.68 -15.84 15.05
N ASN A 17 14.61 -16.14 16.34
CA ASN A 17 15.28 -17.29 16.96
C ASN A 17 14.70 -18.62 16.47
N ASP A 18 13.40 -18.66 16.16
CA ASP A 18 12.72 -19.81 15.58
C ASP A 18 13.05 -20.00 14.08
N GLY A 19 13.87 -19.13 13.47
CA GLY A 19 14.29 -19.23 12.07
C GLY A 19 13.21 -18.88 11.04
N ARG A 20 12.09 -18.29 11.48
CA ARG A 20 10.90 -18.04 10.64
C ARG A 20 11.02 -16.82 9.73
N LEU A 21 12.01 -15.96 10.00
CA LEU A 21 12.24 -14.72 9.26
C LEU A 21 13.56 -14.81 8.50
N MET A 22 13.49 -15.13 7.21
CA MET A 22 14.69 -15.35 6.35
C MET A 22 15.74 -14.24 6.45
N PHE A 23 15.30 -12.98 6.60
CA PHE A 23 16.18 -11.81 6.76
C PHE A 23 16.03 -11.10 8.11
N GLY A 24 15.43 -11.77 9.11
CA GLY A 24 15.18 -11.20 10.43
C GLY A 24 14.18 -10.04 10.46
N GLN A 25 13.38 -9.89 9.40
CA GLN A 25 12.45 -8.78 9.18
C GLN A 25 11.03 -9.28 8.91
N VAL A 26 10.06 -8.46 9.29
CA VAL A 26 8.66 -8.54 8.85
C VAL A 26 8.40 -7.45 7.80
N PRO A 27 7.36 -7.53 6.96
CA PRO A 27 6.23 -8.48 6.97
C PRO A 27 6.61 -9.95 6.72
N MET A 28 5.86 -10.87 7.35
CA MET A 28 5.86 -12.31 7.06
C MET A 28 4.41 -12.79 6.93
N VAL A 29 4.13 -13.65 5.96
CA VAL A 29 2.82 -14.29 5.75
C VAL A 29 3.00 -15.80 5.59
N GLU A 30 2.26 -16.55 6.41
CA GLU A 30 2.11 -17.99 6.26
C GLU A 30 1.00 -18.28 5.23
N ILE A 31 1.35 -18.89 4.10
CA ILE A 31 0.40 -19.19 3.02
C ILE A 31 0.85 -20.40 2.21
N ASP A 32 -0.08 -21.32 1.92
CA ASP A 32 0.18 -22.54 1.12
C ASP A 32 1.39 -23.36 1.61
N GLY A 33 1.59 -23.42 2.93
CA GLY A 33 2.72 -24.14 3.56
C GLY A 33 4.07 -23.40 3.49
N MET A 34 4.10 -22.16 3.01
CA MET A 34 5.29 -21.31 2.97
C MET A 34 5.25 -20.22 4.04
N GLU A 35 6.42 -19.83 4.53
CA GLU A 35 6.63 -18.62 5.34
C GLU A 35 7.27 -17.53 4.47
N LEU A 36 6.45 -16.72 3.80
CA LEU A 36 6.94 -15.70 2.88
C LEU A 36 7.25 -14.40 3.61
N VAL A 37 8.50 -13.93 3.52
CA VAL A 37 8.91 -12.57 3.87
C VAL A 37 9.11 -11.71 2.62
N GLN A 38 9.41 -10.42 2.80
CA GLN A 38 9.51 -9.40 1.75
C GLN A 38 8.17 -9.02 1.12
N THR A 39 7.73 -7.78 1.37
CA THR A 39 6.45 -7.23 0.94
C THR A 39 6.15 -7.48 -0.55
N ARG A 40 7.13 -7.24 -1.43
CA ARG A 40 6.98 -7.44 -2.87
C ARG A 40 6.76 -8.92 -3.23
N ALA A 41 7.49 -9.84 -2.62
CA ALA A 41 7.33 -11.27 -2.86
C ALA A 41 5.95 -11.78 -2.41
N ILE A 42 5.52 -11.40 -1.20
CA ILE A 42 4.20 -11.73 -0.63
C ILE A 42 3.09 -11.25 -1.58
N LEU A 43 3.13 -9.98 -1.98
CA LEU A 43 2.08 -9.40 -2.81
C LEU A 43 2.07 -9.96 -4.24
N ASN A 44 3.25 -10.26 -4.81
CA ASN A 44 3.37 -10.92 -6.11
C ASN A 44 2.71 -12.30 -6.09
N TYR A 45 2.96 -13.08 -5.04
CA TYR A 45 2.38 -14.41 -4.87
C TYR A 45 0.85 -14.35 -4.76
N ILE A 46 0.32 -13.48 -3.88
CA ILE A 46 -1.12 -13.31 -3.68
C ILE A 46 -1.80 -12.84 -4.98
N ALA A 47 -1.21 -11.86 -5.68
CA ALA A 47 -1.78 -11.36 -6.92
C ALA A 47 -1.80 -12.42 -8.03
N SER A 48 -0.74 -13.23 -8.16
CA SER A 48 -0.72 -14.37 -9.08
C SER A 48 -1.76 -15.42 -8.72
N LYS A 49 -1.83 -15.84 -7.45
CA LYS A 49 -2.76 -16.88 -6.96
C LYS A 49 -4.23 -16.52 -7.22
N HIS A 50 -4.56 -15.23 -7.17
CA HIS A 50 -5.94 -14.74 -7.32
C HIS A 50 -6.22 -14.06 -8.67
N ASN A 51 -5.38 -14.27 -9.69
CA ASN A 51 -5.57 -13.74 -11.05
C ASN A 51 -5.67 -12.20 -11.14
N LEU A 52 -4.94 -11.48 -10.27
CA LEU A 52 -4.91 -10.02 -10.19
C LEU A 52 -3.64 -9.43 -10.84
N TYR A 53 -2.91 -10.20 -11.67
CA TYR A 53 -1.54 -9.85 -12.06
C TYR A 53 -1.25 -9.94 -13.56
N GLY A 54 -2.20 -9.52 -14.39
CA GLY A 54 -2.03 -9.57 -15.83
C GLY A 54 -2.27 -10.98 -16.39
N LYS A 55 -2.40 -11.09 -17.72
CA LYS A 55 -2.74 -12.35 -18.44
C LYS A 55 -1.54 -12.85 -19.21
N ASP A 56 -0.64 -11.92 -19.49
CA ASP A 56 0.58 -12.11 -20.23
C ASP A 56 1.65 -11.20 -19.62
N LEU A 57 2.86 -11.37 -20.12
CA LEU A 57 4.04 -10.65 -19.65
C LEU A 57 3.92 -9.14 -19.86
N LYS A 58 3.20 -8.69 -20.91
CA LYS A 58 3.08 -7.25 -21.22
C LYS A 58 2.17 -6.56 -20.22
N GLU A 59 1.00 -7.14 -19.93
CA GLU A 59 0.11 -6.58 -18.90
C GLU A 59 0.77 -6.62 -17.52
N ARG A 60 1.52 -7.68 -17.21
CA ARG A 60 2.27 -7.75 -15.95
C ARG A 60 3.33 -6.66 -15.83
N ALA A 61 4.08 -6.41 -16.91
CA ALA A 61 5.09 -5.33 -16.92
C ALA A 61 4.46 -3.94 -16.70
N LEU A 62 3.28 -3.67 -17.26
CA LEU A 62 2.55 -2.43 -16.99
C LEU A 62 2.10 -2.35 -15.53
N ILE A 63 1.55 -3.43 -14.99
CA ILE A 63 1.14 -3.50 -13.57
C ILE A 63 2.34 -3.24 -12.66
N ASP A 64 3.48 -3.89 -12.91
CA ASP A 64 4.71 -3.74 -12.12
C ASP A 64 5.21 -2.29 -12.14
N MET A 65 5.29 -1.68 -13.32
CA MET A 65 5.69 -0.28 -13.45
C MET A 65 4.75 0.66 -12.67
N TYR A 66 3.45 0.40 -12.69
CA TYR A 66 2.47 1.23 -11.99
C TYR A 66 2.58 1.08 -10.47
N ILE A 67 2.61 -0.16 -9.97
CA ILE A 67 2.65 -0.40 -8.51
C ILE A 67 3.98 0.00 -7.88
N GLU A 68 5.11 -0.08 -8.61
CA GLU A 68 6.40 0.41 -8.08
C GLU A 68 6.39 1.94 -7.96
N GLY A 69 5.82 2.66 -8.94
CA GLY A 69 5.61 4.10 -8.80
C GLY A 69 4.68 4.47 -7.64
N MET A 70 3.64 3.66 -7.38
CA MET A 70 2.77 3.83 -6.20
C MET A 70 3.53 3.55 -4.90
N ALA A 71 4.39 2.52 -4.88
CA ALA A 71 5.18 2.15 -3.73
C ALA A 71 6.16 3.27 -3.34
N ASP A 72 6.82 3.91 -4.30
CA ASP A 72 7.71 5.05 -4.05
C ASP A 72 6.99 6.20 -3.31
N LEU A 73 5.76 6.54 -3.74
CA LEU A 73 4.99 7.60 -3.08
C LEU A 73 4.48 7.14 -1.71
N ASN A 74 3.98 5.91 -1.62
CA ASN A 74 3.44 5.36 -0.38
C ASN A 74 4.53 5.23 0.70
N GLU A 75 5.77 4.89 0.31
CA GLU A 75 6.91 4.83 1.23
C GLU A 75 7.17 6.19 1.88
N MET A 76 7.11 7.29 1.13
CA MET A 76 7.26 8.64 1.68
C MET A 76 6.18 8.95 2.74
N ILE A 77 4.96 8.47 2.54
CA ILE A 77 3.84 8.63 3.48
C ILE A 77 4.07 7.76 4.73
N ILE A 78 4.46 6.50 4.54
CA ILE A 78 4.69 5.54 5.64
C ILE A 78 5.82 6.01 6.57
N ILE A 79 6.90 6.57 6.04
CA ILE A 79 8.05 7.02 6.84
C ILE A 79 7.85 8.44 7.41
N PHE A 80 6.85 9.19 6.95
CA PHE A 80 6.60 10.56 7.42
C PHE A 80 6.53 10.71 8.95
N PRO A 81 5.86 9.81 9.71
CA PRO A 81 5.74 9.95 11.15
C PRO A 81 7.08 9.91 11.90
N ILE A 82 8.08 9.18 11.39
CA ILE A 82 9.39 8.97 12.03
C ILE A 82 10.42 10.04 11.67
N HIS A 83 10.14 10.95 10.74
CA HIS A 83 11.05 12.06 10.46
C HIS A 83 11.21 13.01 11.67
N PRO A 84 12.42 13.57 11.88
CA PRO A 84 12.64 14.58 12.91
C PRO A 84 11.72 15.79 12.74
N PRO A 85 11.29 16.46 13.83
CA PRO A 85 10.40 17.62 13.75
C PRO A 85 10.85 18.72 12.78
N GLY A 86 12.17 19.00 12.74
CA GLY A 86 12.75 20.02 11.86
C GLY A 86 12.74 19.66 10.36
N GLU A 87 12.47 18.40 10.00
CA GLU A 87 12.38 17.96 8.60
C GLU A 87 10.94 17.83 8.10
N LYS A 88 9.96 17.75 9.01
CA LYS A 88 8.58 17.38 8.65
C LYS A 88 7.95 18.32 7.65
N GLU A 89 8.19 19.63 7.75
CA GLU A 89 7.62 20.61 6.82
C GLU A 89 8.14 20.39 5.38
N ALA A 90 9.46 20.22 5.21
CA ALA A 90 10.06 19.96 3.91
C ALA A 90 9.62 18.62 3.31
N LYS A 91 9.51 17.56 4.13
CA LYS A 91 9.03 16.24 3.70
C LYS A 91 7.56 16.28 3.29
N LEU A 92 6.75 17.00 4.06
CA LEU A 92 5.34 17.22 3.72
C LEU A 92 5.21 17.94 2.38
N ALA A 93 5.93 19.05 2.18
CA ALA A 93 5.92 19.79 0.91
C ALA A 93 6.33 18.90 -0.28
N LEU A 94 7.35 18.05 -0.11
CA LEU A 94 7.80 17.12 -1.13
C LEU A 94 6.75 16.06 -1.48
N ILE A 95 6.06 15.50 -0.48
CA ILE A 95 4.96 14.53 -0.71
C ILE A 95 3.85 15.20 -1.51
N LYS A 96 3.45 16.42 -1.15
CA LYS A 96 2.40 17.17 -1.86
C LYS A 96 2.80 17.43 -3.31
N GLU A 97 4.00 17.97 -3.53
CA GLU A 97 4.56 18.26 -4.86
C GLU A 97 4.58 17.01 -5.74
N LYS A 98 5.15 15.91 -5.25
CA LYS A 98 5.24 14.66 -6.01
C LYS A 98 3.87 14.07 -6.30
N THR A 99 2.93 14.16 -5.35
CA THR A 99 1.56 13.69 -5.56
C THR A 99 0.92 14.46 -6.71
N THR A 100 0.93 15.80 -6.66
CA THR A 100 0.17 16.63 -7.61
C THR A 100 0.83 16.78 -8.96
N ASN A 101 2.17 16.71 -9.04
CA ASN A 101 2.91 17.02 -10.27
C ASN A 101 3.52 15.79 -10.95
N ARG A 102 3.70 14.67 -10.24
CA ARG A 102 4.35 13.46 -10.78
C ARG A 102 3.40 12.28 -10.85
N TYR A 103 2.92 11.80 -9.70
CA TYR A 103 2.28 10.49 -9.63
C TYR A 103 0.82 10.52 -10.09
N PHE A 104 -0.03 11.37 -9.51
CA PHE A 104 -1.45 11.39 -9.86
C PHE A 104 -1.71 11.82 -11.32
N PRO A 105 -1.01 12.83 -11.88
CA PRO A 105 -1.12 13.14 -13.30
C PRO A 105 -0.77 11.95 -14.22
N ALA A 106 0.21 11.12 -13.84
CA ALA A 106 0.58 9.95 -14.62
C ALA A 106 -0.56 8.92 -14.68
N PHE A 107 -1.17 8.59 -13.53
CA PHE A 107 -2.28 7.63 -13.49
C PHE A 107 -3.58 8.19 -14.09
N GLU A 108 -3.88 9.47 -13.89
CA GLU A 108 -4.99 10.15 -14.55
C GLU A 108 -4.83 10.08 -16.09
N LYS A 109 -3.61 10.29 -16.59
CA LYS A 109 -3.28 10.17 -18.01
C LYS A 109 -3.43 8.74 -18.52
N VAL A 110 -3.04 7.72 -17.73
CA VAL A 110 -3.26 6.30 -18.09
C VAL A 110 -4.75 6.06 -18.32
N LEU A 111 -5.60 6.36 -17.34
CA LEU A 111 -7.06 6.17 -17.46
C LEU A 111 -7.64 6.93 -18.66
N LYS A 112 -7.18 8.18 -18.88
CA LYS A 112 -7.61 8.99 -20.03
C LYS A 112 -7.17 8.41 -21.37
N SER A 113 -6.00 7.78 -21.45
CA SER A 113 -5.41 7.30 -22.71
C SER A 113 -6.23 6.20 -23.37
N HIS A 114 -6.84 5.32 -22.57
CA HIS A 114 -7.61 4.18 -23.06
C HIS A 114 -9.11 4.28 -22.73
N GLY A 115 -9.53 5.17 -21.82
CA GLY A 115 -10.95 5.40 -21.49
C GLY A 115 -11.67 4.18 -20.90
N GLN A 116 -10.93 3.32 -20.19
CA GLN A 116 -11.45 2.07 -19.62
C GLN A 116 -11.67 2.21 -18.11
N ASP A 117 -12.32 1.20 -17.53
CA ASP A 117 -12.71 1.20 -16.13
C ASP A 117 -11.58 0.80 -15.16
N TYR A 118 -10.53 0.16 -15.67
CA TYR A 118 -9.38 -0.33 -14.91
C TYR A 118 -8.08 0.12 -15.56
N LEU A 119 -6.99 0.16 -14.79
CA LEU A 119 -5.69 0.65 -15.25
C LEU A 119 -5.07 -0.22 -16.35
N VAL A 120 -5.33 -1.53 -16.34
CA VAL A 120 -4.70 -2.48 -17.28
C VAL A 120 -5.72 -3.49 -17.79
N GLY A 121 -5.79 -3.64 -19.11
CA GLY A 121 -6.53 -4.73 -19.77
C GLY A 121 -8.04 -4.74 -19.52
N ASN A 122 -8.64 -3.59 -19.16
CA ASN A 122 -10.05 -3.43 -18.77
C ASN A 122 -10.56 -4.47 -17.76
N ARG A 123 -9.74 -4.82 -16.78
CA ARG A 123 -10.09 -5.79 -15.74
C ARG A 123 -9.39 -5.48 -14.43
N LEU A 124 -10.01 -5.89 -13.33
CA LEU A 124 -9.45 -5.70 -12.01
C LEU A 124 -8.07 -6.35 -11.91
N SER A 125 -7.10 -5.55 -11.49
CA SER A 125 -5.76 -5.99 -11.17
C SER A 125 -5.34 -5.45 -9.81
N ARG A 126 -4.20 -5.92 -9.30
CA ARG A 126 -3.59 -5.34 -8.10
C ARG A 126 -3.25 -3.86 -8.27
N ALA A 127 -2.98 -3.38 -9.50
CA ALA A 127 -2.69 -1.96 -9.70
C ALA A 127 -3.87 -1.07 -9.29
N ASP A 128 -5.11 -1.50 -9.57
CA ASP A 128 -6.31 -0.77 -9.19
C ASP A 128 -6.49 -0.76 -7.66
N ILE A 129 -6.27 -1.90 -7.00
CA ILE A 129 -6.36 -2.03 -5.54
C ILE A 129 -5.31 -1.14 -4.85
N HIS A 130 -4.06 -1.22 -5.30
CA HIS A 130 -2.95 -0.42 -4.76
C HIS A 130 -3.17 1.09 -4.96
N LEU A 131 -3.67 1.50 -6.14
CA LEU A 131 -3.93 2.92 -6.40
C LEU A 131 -5.05 3.46 -5.51
N VAL A 132 -6.10 2.67 -5.28
CA VAL A 132 -7.22 3.08 -4.43
C VAL A 132 -6.81 3.11 -2.96
N GLU A 133 -6.02 2.15 -2.49
CA GLU A 133 -5.38 2.22 -1.17
C GLU A 133 -4.56 3.51 -1.00
N LEU A 134 -3.70 3.83 -1.98
CA LEU A 134 -2.89 5.04 -1.97
C LEU A 134 -3.75 6.32 -1.95
N ILE A 135 -4.87 6.35 -2.69
CA ILE A 135 -5.81 7.47 -2.66
C ILE A 135 -6.40 7.65 -1.25
N TYR A 136 -6.82 6.57 -0.57
CA TYR A 136 -7.29 6.65 0.81
C TYR A 136 -6.19 7.16 1.76
N ASN A 137 -4.97 6.63 1.66
CA ASN A 137 -3.84 7.07 2.49
C ASN A 137 -3.55 8.56 2.31
N LEU A 138 -3.61 9.06 1.07
CA LEU A 138 -3.41 10.47 0.76
C LEU A 138 -4.57 11.36 1.23
N GLU A 139 -5.82 10.89 1.17
CA GLU A 139 -6.95 11.66 1.70
C GLU A 139 -6.95 11.76 3.22
N GLU A 140 -6.53 10.69 3.90
CA GLU A 140 -6.32 10.69 5.36
C GLU A 140 -5.14 11.60 5.76
N PHE A 141 -4.19 11.82 4.84
CA PHE A 141 -3.03 12.69 5.03
C PHE A 141 -3.34 14.17 4.72
N ASP A 142 -3.89 14.46 3.54
CA ASP A 142 -4.39 15.75 3.10
C ASP A 142 -5.41 15.56 1.95
N PRO A 143 -6.72 15.74 2.21
CA PRO A 143 -7.78 15.49 1.22
C PRO A 143 -7.75 16.44 0.02
N SER A 144 -7.04 17.57 0.09
CA SER A 144 -6.90 18.49 -1.04
C SER A 144 -6.09 17.90 -2.20
N LEU A 145 -5.20 16.94 -1.91
CA LEU A 145 -4.29 16.35 -2.89
C LEU A 145 -4.98 15.53 -3.97
N THR A 146 -6.19 15.03 -3.71
CA THR A 146 -6.93 14.18 -4.66
C THR A 146 -8.01 14.95 -5.40
N ALA A 147 -8.21 16.24 -5.10
CA ALA A 147 -9.35 17.02 -5.56
C ALA A 147 -9.40 17.23 -7.09
N SER A 148 -8.25 17.35 -7.75
CA SER A 148 -8.14 17.76 -9.16
C SER A 148 -8.11 16.60 -10.16
N PHE A 149 -8.38 15.36 -9.73
CA PHE A 149 -8.21 14.15 -10.54
C PHE A 149 -9.53 13.38 -10.69
N PRO A 150 -10.42 13.79 -11.61
CA PRO A 150 -11.75 13.21 -11.74
C PRO A 150 -11.75 11.73 -12.13
N LEU A 151 -10.82 11.26 -12.96
CA LEU A 151 -10.78 9.84 -13.34
C LEU A 151 -10.29 8.98 -12.18
N LEU A 152 -9.31 9.45 -11.39
CA LEU A 152 -8.91 8.78 -10.15
C LEU A 152 -10.06 8.72 -9.13
N LYS A 153 -10.86 9.78 -8.99
CA LYS A 153 -12.07 9.77 -8.15
C LYS A 153 -13.10 8.75 -8.64
N ALA A 154 -13.30 8.64 -9.95
CA ALA A 154 -14.19 7.66 -10.55
C ALA A 154 -13.69 6.23 -10.32
N LEU A 155 -12.39 5.98 -10.50
CA LEU A 155 -11.76 4.69 -10.21
C LEU A 155 -11.95 4.32 -8.74
N LYS A 156 -11.61 5.21 -7.80
CA LYS A 156 -11.82 5.01 -6.37
C LYS A 156 -13.26 4.61 -6.07
N THR A 157 -14.24 5.36 -6.60
CA THR A 157 -15.66 5.06 -6.40
C THR A 157 -16.04 3.68 -6.93
N ARG A 158 -15.58 3.30 -8.13
CA ARG A 158 -15.85 1.99 -8.73
C ARG A 158 -15.28 0.85 -7.88
N ILE A 159 -14.00 0.93 -7.54
CA ILE A 159 -13.29 -0.11 -6.79
C ILE A 159 -13.82 -0.22 -5.36
N SER A 160 -14.07 0.90 -4.67
CA SER A 160 -14.64 0.91 -3.33
C SER A 160 -16.05 0.29 -3.26
N ASN A 161 -16.78 0.23 -4.38
CA ASN A 161 -18.08 -0.40 -4.46
C ASN A 161 -18.05 -1.89 -4.79
N LEU A 162 -16.88 -2.47 -5.10
CA LEU A 162 -16.76 -3.92 -5.27
C LEU A 162 -17.13 -4.63 -3.96
N PRO A 163 -17.91 -5.73 -3.96
CA PRO A 163 -18.45 -6.32 -2.73
C PRO A 163 -17.41 -6.60 -1.65
N ASN A 164 -16.26 -7.17 -2.03
CA ASN A 164 -15.17 -7.49 -1.09
C ASN A 164 -14.46 -6.24 -0.56
N VAL A 165 -14.24 -5.24 -1.41
CA VAL A 165 -13.61 -3.96 -1.01
C VAL A 165 -14.56 -3.17 -0.11
N LYS A 166 -15.84 -3.07 -0.50
CA LYS A 166 -16.88 -2.42 0.29
C LYS A 166 -17.00 -3.04 1.67
N LYS A 167 -17.00 -4.37 1.77
CA LYS A 167 -16.98 -5.11 3.03
C LYS A 167 -15.72 -4.79 3.85
N PHE A 168 -14.55 -4.74 3.20
CA PHE A 168 -13.29 -4.39 3.87
C PHE A 168 -13.24 -2.93 4.35
N LEU A 169 -13.96 -2.01 3.71
CA LEU A 169 -14.04 -0.61 4.14
C LEU A 169 -15.04 -0.35 5.27
N GLN A 170 -15.91 -1.32 5.61
CA GLN A 170 -16.86 -1.17 6.72
C GLN A 170 -16.17 -1.23 8.10
N PRO A 171 -16.75 -0.57 9.13
CA PRO A 171 -16.32 -0.75 10.51
C PRO A 171 -16.30 -2.23 10.93
N GLY A 172 -15.30 -2.61 11.73
CA GLY A 172 -15.11 -3.99 12.19
C GLY A 172 -14.34 -4.89 11.23
N SER A 173 -13.90 -4.39 10.07
CA SER A 173 -12.95 -5.09 9.21
C SER A 173 -11.53 -5.09 9.79
N GLN A 174 -10.62 -5.80 9.13
CA GLN A 174 -9.20 -5.83 9.48
C GLN A 174 -8.41 -4.59 8.99
N ARG A 175 -9.06 -3.61 8.35
CA ARG A 175 -8.41 -2.36 7.92
C ARG A 175 -7.85 -1.63 9.16
N LYS A 176 -6.56 -1.31 9.13
CA LYS A 176 -5.91 -0.61 10.24
C LYS A 176 -6.15 0.90 10.16
N PRO A 177 -6.31 1.59 11.30
CA PRO A 177 -6.39 3.05 11.30
C PRO A 177 -5.02 3.68 11.02
N PRO A 178 -4.97 4.98 10.69
CA PRO A 178 -3.72 5.74 10.65
C PRO A 178 -2.90 5.58 11.93
N MET A 179 -1.58 5.61 11.79
CA MET A 179 -0.67 5.54 12.93
C MET A 179 -0.89 6.75 13.87
N ASN A 180 -1.09 6.46 15.15
CA ASN A 180 -1.17 7.46 16.21
C ASN A 180 0.10 7.45 17.09
N PRO A 181 0.32 8.45 17.96
CA PRO A 181 1.52 8.54 18.80
C PRO A 181 1.76 7.29 19.66
N LYS A 182 0.71 6.69 20.23
CA LYS A 182 0.84 5.47 21.04
C LYS A 182 1.34 4.28 20.21
N SER A 183 0.77 4.07 19.03
CA SER A 183 1.20 2.99 18.13
C SER A 183 2.60 3.22 17.56
N LEU A 184 2.98 4.49 17.33
CA LEU A 184 4.32 4.85 16.89
C LEU A 184 5.37 4.52 17.95
N GLU A 185 5.14 4.91 19.20
CA GLU A 185 6.04 4.60 20.32
C GLU A 185 6.15 3.09 20.57
N GLN A 186 5.06 2.34 20.39
CA GLN A 186 5.12 0.88 20.44
C GLN A 186 5.96 0.30 19.31
N ALA A 187 5.78 0.77 18.07
CA ALA A 187 6.56 0.34 16.92
C ALA A 187 8.05 0.65 17.13
N LYS A 188 8.39 1.85 17.62
CA LYS A 188 9.78 2.22 17.95
C LYS A 188 10.43 1.24 18.92
N LYS A 189 9.70 0.83 19.97
CA LYS A 189 10.21 -0.16 20.94
C LYS A 189 10.42 -1.54 20.30
N ILE A 190 9.41 -2.07 19.62
CA ILE A 190 9.46 -3.41 19.00
C ILE A 190 10.61 -3.50 17.99
N PHE A 191 10.69 -2.50 17.10
CA PHE A 191 11.64 -2.49 16.00
C PHE A 191 12.96 -1.80 16.34
N ARG A 192 13.12 -1.32 17.58
CA ARG A 192 14.32 -0.64 18.07
C ARG A 192 14.72 0.53 17.15
N LEU A 193 13.72 1.31 16.73
CA LEU A 193 13.92 2.49 15.89
C LEU A 193 14.42 3.68 16.74
N PRO A 194 15.18 4.61 16.14
CA PRO A 194 15.61 5.84 16.81
C PRO A 194 14.46 6.78 17.20
#